data_AF-A0A3C0UWE2-F1
#
_entry.id   AF-A0A3C0UWE2-F1
#
_cell.length_a   1.000
_cell.length_b   1.000
_cell.length_c   1.000
_cell.angle_alpha   90.00
_cell.angle_beta   90.00
_cell.angle_gamma   90.00
#
_symmetry.space_group_name_H-M   'P 1'
#
loop_
_entity.id
_entity.type
_entity.pdbx_description
1 polymer ?
#
loop_
_entity_poly.entity_id
_entity_poly.type
_entity_poly.pdbx_seq_one_letter_code
_entity_poly.pdbx_strand_id
1 'polypeptide(L)' 'MKIVADEGIEARLVLGLREAGFDVLYIAEEVPSFEKVKIVCDAFRQHGTDFQGAFSVIDENYIRIRH' A
#
# COMPACT_ATOMS: atom_id res chain seq x y z
N MET A 1 8.46 -16.93 15.49
CA MET A 1 7.42 -15.88 15.59
C MET A 1 7.23 -15.29 14.21
N LYS A 2 5.98 -15.05 13.78
CA LYS A 2 5.68 -14.46 12.46
C LYS A 2 5.39 -12.98 12.63
N ILE A 3 6.09 -12.14 11.86
CA ILE A 3 5.94 -10.69 11.84
C ILE A 3 5.33 -10.31 10.49
N VAL A 4 4.33 -9.44 10.50
CA VAL A 4 3.78 -8.84 9.27
C VAL A 4 4.27 -7.39 9.22
N ALA A 5 5.00 -7.05 8.16
CA ALA A 5 5.46 -5.70 7.89
C ALA A 5 4.55 -5.04 6.86
N ASP A 6 3.98 -3.90 7.23
CA ASP A 6 3.17 -3.06 6.34
C ASP A 6 4.02 -2.46 5.21
N GLU A 7 3.40 -2.03 4.11
CA GLU A 7 4.10 -1.42 2.97
C GLU A 7 4.88 -0.15 3.33
N GLY A 8 4.48 0.56 4.40
CA GLY A 8 5.17 1.75 4.88
C GLY A 8 6.47 1.46 5.64
N ILE A 9 6.76 0.18 5.93
CA ILE A 9 7.99 -0.21 6.63
C ILE A 9 9.16 -0.25 5.64
N GLU A 10 10.26 0.42 5.98
CA GLU A 10 11.45 0.39 5.13
C GLU A 10 12.00 -1.04 4.93
N ALA A 11 12.33 -1.39 3.68
CA ALA A 11 12.87 -2.70 3.32
C ALA A 11 14.14 -3.09 4.11
N ARG A 12 14.94 -2.11 4.56
CA ARG A 12 16.13 -2.37 5.39
C ARG A 12 15.78 -2.92 6.77
N LEU A 13 14.67 -2.49 7.36
CA LEU A 13 14.19 -3.00 8.64
C LEU A 13 13.68 -4.43 8.49
N VAL A 14 12.94 -4.71 7.41
CA VAL A 14 12.48 -6.06 7.07
C VAL A 14 13.67 -7.00 6.91
N LEU A 15 14.71 -6.56 6.19
CA LEU A 15 15.93 -7.33 6.00
C LEU A 15 16.63 -7.63 7.33
N GLY A 16 16.83 -6.62 8.19
CA GLY A 16 17.48 -6.82 9.49
C GLY A 16 16.72 -7.80 10.40
N LEU A 17 15.39 -7.80 10.35
CA LEU A 17 14.57 -8.77 11.08
C LEU A 17 14.72 -10.19 10.52
N ARG A 18 14.77 -10.34 9.19
CA ARG A 18 15.01 -11.64 8.55
C ARG A 18 16.42 -12.16 8.88
N GLU A 19 17.44 -11.31 8.85
CA GLU A 19 18.82 -11.65 9.25
C GLU A 19 18.92 -12.06 10.72
N ALA A 20 18.10 -11.47 11.59
CA ALA A 20 17.99 -11.88 12.99
C ALA A 20 17.20 -13.20 13.19
N GLY A 21 16.74 -13.85 12.12
CA GLY A 21 16.08 -15.16 12.15
C GLY A 21 14.56 -15.11 12.35
N PHE A 22 13.94 -13.94 12.23
CA PHE A 22 12.48 -13.83 12.27
C PHE A 22 11.85 -14.17 10.91
N ASP A 23 10.70 -14.83 10.95
CA ASP A 23 9.86 -15.06 9.77
C ASP A 23 9.02 -13.80 9.53
N VAL A 24 9.30 -13.07 8.44
CA VAL A 24 8.70 -11.78 8.12
C VAL A 24 8.00 -11.81 6.77
N LEU A 25 6.68 -11.62 6.80
CA LEU A 25 5.85 -11.37 5.63
C LEU A 25 5.80 -9.85 5.39
N TYR A 26 6.19 -9.39 4.19
CA TYR A 26 6.28 -7.97 3.89
C TYR A 26 5.29 -7.60 2.77
N ILE A 27 4.27 -6.80 3.12
CA ILE A 27 3.13 -6.51 2.24
C ILE A 27 3.54 -5.80 0.95
N ALA A 28 4.64 -5.03 0.97
CA ALA A 28 5.15 -4.41 -0.26
C ALA A 28 5.69 -5.43 -1.30
N GLU A 29 6.08 -6.64 -0.87
CA GLU A 29 6.50 -7.73 -1.78
C GLU A 29 5.30 -8.48 -2.36
N GLU A 30 4.12 -8.38 -1.75
CA GLU A 30 2.92 -9.14 -2.14
C GLU A 30 2.11 -8.47 -3.27
N VAL A 31 2.26 -7.15 -3.45
CA VAL A 31 1.58 -6.41 -4.53
C VAL A 31 2.60 -5.60 -5.33
N PRO A 32 2.85 -5.92 -6.61
CA PRO A 32 3.80 -5.19 -7.44
C PRO A 32 3.50 -3.70 -7.44
N SER A 33 4.52 -2.87 -7.21
CA SER A 33 4.37 -1.40 -7.17
C SER A 33 3.71 -0.84 -8.43
N PHE A 34 3.84 -1.52 -9.57
CA PHE A 34 3.19 -1.14 -10.83
C PHE A 34 1.66 -1.26 -10.78
N GLU A 35 1.12 -2.31 -10.15
CA GLU A 35 -0.33 -2.49 -10.02
C GLU A 35 -0.93 -1.42 -9.11
N LYS A 36 -0.24 -1.08 -8.01
CA LYS A 36 -0.64 0.04 -7.13
C LYS A 36 -0.68 1.37 -7.89
N VAL A 37 0.35 1.66 -8.69
CA VAL A 37 0.39 2.86 -9.52
C VAL A 37 -0.78 2.87 -10.51
N LYS A 38 -1.07 1.73 -11.16
CA LYS A 38 -2.21 1.63 -12.07
C LYS A 38 -3.54 1.92 -11.34
N ILE A 39 -3.76 1.33 -10.16
CA ILE A 39 -4.96 1.55 -9.35
C ILE A 39 -5.11 3.04 -9.00
N VAL A 40 -4.05 3.68 -8.51
CA VAL A 40 -4.07 5.12 -8.19
C VAL A 40 -4.32 5.97 -9.42
N CYS A 41 -3.66 5.70 -10.55
CA CYS A 41 -3.88 6.43 -11.79
C CYS A 41 -5.32 6.30 -12.28
N ASP A 42 -5.90 5.10 -12.23
CA ASP A 42 -7.28 4.85 -12.65
C ASP A 42 -8.28 5.55 -11.71
N ALA A 43 -8.02 5.55 -10.40
CA ALA A 43 -8.81 6.28 -9.41
C ALA A 43 -8.83 7.79 -9.67
N PHE A 44 -7.67 8.41 -9.93
CA PHE A 44 -7.60 9.84 -10.25
C PHE A 44 -8.22 10.19 -11.60
N ARG A 45 -8.15 9.30 -12.60
CA ARG A 45 -8.86 9.51 -13.88
C ARG A 45 -10.37 9.49 -13.72
N GLN A 46 -10.90 8.63 -12.85
CA GLN A 46 -12.35 8.45 -12.69
C GLN A 46 -12.97 9.44 -11.71
N HIS A 47 -12.26 9.80 -10.64
CA HIS A 47 -12.81 10.55 -9.49
C HIS A 47 -12.01 11.80 -9.11
N GLY A 48 -11.06 12.24 -9.95
CA GLY A 48 -10.09 13.27 -9.58
C GLY A 48 -10.69 14.58 -9.06
N THR A 49 -11.86 15.00 -9.57
CA THR A 49 -12.58 16.18 -9.07
C THR A 49 -13.16 15.98 -7.67
N ASP A 50 -13.61 14.76 -7.35
CA ASP A 50 -14.23 14.43 -6.07
C ASP A 50 -13.19 14.31 -4.94
N PHE A 51 -11.92 14.09 -5.29
CA PHE A 51 -10.81 14.07 -4.34
C PHE A 51 -10.41 15.46 -3.84
N GLN A 52 -10.79 16.54 -4.53
CA GLN A 52 -10.38 17.88 -4.15
C GLN A 52 -10.98 18.27 -2.79
N GLY A 53 -10.11 18.44 -1.80
CA GLY A 53 -10.53 18.78 -0.43
C GLY A 53 -11.13 17.61 0.36
N ALA A 54 -11.07 16.38 -0.16
CA ALA A 54 -11.64 15.20 0.49
C ALA A 54 -10.54 14.29 1.06
N PHE A 55 -10.83 13.67 2.21
CA PHE A 55 -10.07 12.54 2.71
C PHE A 55 -10.56 11.26 2.01
N SER A 56 -9.67 10.57 1.28
CA SER A 56 -10.03 9.41 0.47
C SER A 56 -9.17 8.19 0.77
N VAL A 57 -9.77 7.01 0.68
CA VAL A 57 -9.10 5.69 0.74
C VAL A 57 -9.32 5.00 -0.60
N ILE A 58 -8.23 4.58 -1.24
CA ILE A 58 -8.24 3.88 -2.53
C ILE A 58 -7.80 2.44 -2.29
N ASP A 59 -8.66 1.50 -2.67
CA ASP A 59 -8.44 0.06 -2.63
C ASP A 59 -8.59 -0.50 -4.06
N GLU A 60 -8.11 -1.73 -4.30
CA GLU A 60 -8.29 -2.41 -5.58
C GLU A 60 -9.77 -2.64 -5.95
N ASN A 61 -10.65 -2.79 -4.94
CA ASN A 61 -12.05 -3.14 -5.14
C ASN A 61 -13.01 -1.96 -4.92
N TYR A 62 -12.58 -0.92 -4.20
CA TYR A 62 -13.45 0.21 -3.88
C TYR A 62 -12.67 1.51 -3.64
N ILE A 63 -13.37 2.63 -3.79
CA ILE A 63 -12.87 3.95 -3.43
C ILE A 63 -13.85 4.55 -2.44
N ARG A 64 -13.33 5.06 -1.31
CA ARG A 64 -14.12 5.77 -0.31
C ARG A 64 -13.67 7.22 -0.24
N ILE A 65 -14.58 8.15 -0.50
CA ILE A 65 -14.33 9.60 -0.45
C ILE A 65 -15.14 10.20 0.70
N ARG A 66 -14.53 11.08 1.50
CA ARG A 66 -15.19 11.82 2.58
C ARG A 66 -14.82 13.30 2.50
N HIS A 67 -15.82 14.16 2.34
CA HIS A 67 -15.69 15.62 2.38
C HIS A 67 -15.62 16.16 3.81
#